data_AF-A0AAW4XQP8-F1
#
_entry.id   AF-A0AAW4XQP8-F1
#
_cell.length_a   1.000
_cell.length_b   1.000
_cell.length_c   1.000
_cell.angle_alpha   90.00
_cell.angle_beta   90.00
_cell.angle_gamma   90.00
#
_symmetry.space_group_name_H-M   'P 1'
#
loop_
_entity.id
_entity.type
_entity.pdbx_description
1 polymer ?
#
loop_
_entity_poly.entity_id
_entity_poly.type
_entity_poly.pdbx_seq_one_letter_code
_entity_poly.pdbx_strand_id
1 'polypeptide(L)' 'WSEPRVWPLPNVWLGVSTENQKWADVRIPILLDTPAAVRFISAEPLLGPIDLWNVNGINAIEPDWIGGPTAGTGCPHP' A
#
# COMPACT_ATOMS: atom_id res chain seq x y z
N TRP A 1 23.53 -20.71 15.28
CA TRP A 1 23.68 -19.31 14.82
C TRP A 1 22.71 -19.14 13.67
N SER A 2 21.77 -18.20 13.77
CA SER A 2 20.78 -17.99 12.72
C SER A 2 21.40 -17.21 11.57
N GLU A 3 21.19 -17.66 10.33
CA GLU A 3 21.54 -16.94 9.11
C GLU A 3 21.06 -15.47 9.17
N PRO A 4 21.77 -14.51 8.56
CA PRO A 4 21.29 -13.14 8.47
C PRO A 4 19.95 -13.13 7.74
N ARG A 5 18.89 -12.67 8.41
CA ARG A 5 17.59 -12.51 7.77
C ARG A 5 17.69 -11.42 6.71
N VAL A 6 17.33 -11.77 5.48
CA VAL A 6 17.16 -10.81 4.40
C VAL A 6 15.99 -9.89 4.77
N TRP A 7 16.22 -8.58 4.76
CA TRP A 7 15.23 -7.57 5.04
C TRP A 7 15.01 -6.72 3.78
N PRO A 8 13.75 -6.39 3.43
CA PRO A 8 12.51 -6.74 4.11
C PRO A 8 12.15 -8.23 4.02
N LEU A 9 11.36 -8.73 4.97
CA LEU A 9 10.88 -10.11 4.94
C LEU A 9 9.92 -10.30 3.75
N PRO A 10 10.18 -11.26 2.84
CA PRO A 10 9.42 -11.40 1.60
C PRO A 10 7.96 -11.83 1.83
N ASN A 11 7.68 -12.47 2.96
CA ASN A 11 6.36 -12.97 3.35
C ASN A 11 5.59 -12.01 4.27
N VAL A 12 6.08 -10.78 4.46
CA VAL A 12 5.41 -9.76 5.28
C VAL A 12 4.90 -8.65 4.40
N TRP A 13 3.59 -8.46 4.41
CA TRP A 13 2.88 -7.42 3.67
C TRP A 13 2.41 -6.36 4.66
N LEU A 14 2.65 -5.10 4.36
CA LEU A 14 2.25 -3.98 5.21
C LEU A 14 1.27 -3.09 4.46
N GLY A 15 0.22 -2.65 5.13
CA GLY A 15 -0.73 -1.73 4.50
C GLY A 15 -1.43 -0.82 5.48
N VAL A 16 -2.05 0.22 4.92
CA VAL A 16 -2.79 1.24 5.66
C VAL A 16 -4.17 1.40 5.04
N SER A 17 -5.17 1.60 5.89
CA SER A 17 -6.48 2.06 5.41
C SER A 17 -6.47 3.58 5.25
N THR A 18 -7.18 4.09 4.26
CA THR A 18 -7.34 5.54 4.00
C THR A 18 -8.79 5.85 3.67
N GLU A 19 -9.44 6.59 4.55
CA GLU A 19 -10.88 6.87 4.47
C GLU A 19 -11.19 8.13 3.63
N ASN A 20 -10.22 9.03 3.45
CA ASN A 20 -10.33 10.27 2.67
C ASN A 20 -8.94 10.83 2.32
N GLN A 21 -8.88 11.89 1.50
CA GLN A 21 -7.63 12.51 1.04
C GLN A 21 -6.67 12.86 2.18
N LYS A 22 -7.17 13.46 3.27
CA LYS A 22 -6.35 13.84 4.42
C LYS A 22 -5.57 12.65 4.98
N TRP A 23 -6.21 11.49 5.11
CA TRP A 23 -5.54 10.29 5.61
C TRP A 23 -4.64 9.65 4.57
N ALA A 24 -4.98 9.75 3.28
CA ALA A 24 -4.11 9.32 2.18
C ALA A 24 -2.79 10.11 2.19
N ASP A 25 -2.86 11.44 2.28
CA ASP A 25 -1.70 12.34 2.30
C ASP A 25 -0.76 12.09 3.50
N VAL A 26 -1.30 11.60 4.61
CA VAL A 26 -0.52 11.32 5.83
C VAL A 26 0.03 9.90 5.83
N ARG A 27 -0.78 8.89 5.50
CA ARG A 27 -0.44 7.47 5.75
C ARG A 27 0.36 6.85 4.60
N ILE A 28 0.11 7.27 3.36
CA ILE A 28 0.81 6.71 2.19
C ILE A 28 2.30 7.04 2.22
N PRO A 29 2.76 8.29 2.48
CA PRO A 29 4.19 8.57 2.56
C PRO A 29 4.89 7.76 3.66
N ILE A 30 4.24 7.61 4.83
CA ILE A 30 4.77 6.80 5.93
C ILE A 30 4.92 5.34 5.51
N LEU A 31 3.91 4.77 4.85
CA LEU A 31 3.96 3.39 4.34
C LEU A 31 5.11 3.21 3.34
N LEU A 32 5.34 4.17 2.46
CA LEU A 32 6.42 4.14 1.48
C LEU A 32 7.81 4.19 2.13
N ASP A 33 7.97 4.98 3.20
CA ASP A 33 9.21 5.06 3.97
C ASP A 33 9.51 3.78 4.79
N THR A 34 8.50 2.94 5.04
CA THR A 34 8.73 1.66 5.72
C THR A 34 9.42 0.65 4.81
N PRO A 35 10.37 -0.16 5.31
CA PRO A 35 10.97 -1.24 4.54
C PRO A 35 10.04 -2.47 4.54
N ALA A 36 9.14 -2.51 3.57
CA ALA A 36 8.24 -3.65 3.32
C ALA A 36 8.47 -4.21 1.92
N ALA A 37 8.42 -5.54 1.79
CA ALA A 37 8.56 -6.20 0.49
C ALA A 37 7.32 -5.94 -0.38
N VAL A 38 6.14 -5.90 0.23
CA VAL A 38 4.89 -5.55 -0.44
C VAL A 38 4.10 -4.56 0.42
N ARG A 39 3.56 -3.53 -0.24
CA ARG A 39 2.79 -2.44 0.37
C ARG A 39 1.40 -2.38 -0.22
N PHE A 40 0.36 -2.23 0.59
CA PHE A 40 -1.02 -2.04 0.12
C PHE A 40 -1.72 -0.85 0.76
N ILE A 41 -2.69 -0.29 0.05
CA ILE A 41 -3.56 0.75 0.57
C ILE A 41 -4.99 0.25 0.44
N SER A 42 -5.73 0.24 1.55
CA SER A 42 -7.16 -0.02 1.50
C SER A 42 -7.94 1.28 1.54
N ALA A 43 -8.70 1.58 0.50
CA ALA A 43 -9.50 2.80 0.43
C ALA A 43 -10.86 2.56 1.09
N GLU A 44 -10.90 2.51 2.42
CA GLU A 44 -12.11 2.13 3.15
C GLU A 44 -12.19 2.64 4.60
N PRO A 45 -13.42 2.89 5.11
CA PRO A 45 -14.60 3.24 4.32
C PRO A 45 -14.36 4.58 3.61
N LEU A 46 -14.78 4.71 2.34
CA LEU A 46 -14.62 5.96 1.59
C LEU A 46 -15.58 7.02 2.13
N LEU A 47 -15.09 7.84 3.06
CA LEU A 47 -15.79 9.01 3.62
C LEU A 47 -15.66 10.25 2.72
N GLY A 48 -14.88 10.16 1.64
CA GLY A 48 -14.71 11.18 0.62
C GLY A 48 -13.81 10.70 -0.51
N PRO A 49 -13.66 11.49 -1.59
CA PRO A 49 -12.77 11.14 -2.70
C PRO A 49 -11.31 11.09 -2.24
N ILE A 50 -10.53 10.23 -2.89
CA ILE A 50 -9.08 10.14 -2.77
C ILE A 50 -8.50 10.22 -4.17
N ASP A 51 -7.67 11.22 -4.40
CA ASP A 51 -6.82 11.36 -5.58
C ASP A 51 -5.46 10.74 -5.29
N LEU A 52 -5.32 9.48 -5.68
CA LEU A 52 -4.06 8.77 -5.51
C LEU A 52 -2.97 9.33 -6.43
N TRP A 53 -3.29 9.99 -7.54
CA TRP A 53 -2.30 10.51 -8.48
C TRP A 53 -1.50 11.70 -7.93
N ASN A 54 -2.09 12.43 -6.98
CA ASN A 54 -1.50 13.59 -6.33
C ASN A 54 -0.92 13.30 -4.94
N VAL A 55 -0.97 12.06 -4.47
CA VAL A 55 -0.29 11.68 -3.23
C VAL A 55 1.19 11.45 -3.51
N ASN A 56 2.06 12.10 -2.73
CA ASN A 56 3.50 11.96 -2.87
C ASN A 56 3.93 10.49 -2.76
N GLY A 57 4.61 9.99 -3.81
CA GLY A 57 5.24 8.68 -3.82
C GLY A 57 4.41 7.52 -4.34
N ILE A 58 3.17 7.74 -4.81
CA ILE A 58 2.34 6.66 -5.39
C ILE A 58 2.89 5.99 -6.65
N ASN A 59 3.88 6.59 -7.32
CA ASN A 59 4.59 5.90 -8.40
C ASN A 59 5.45 4.72 -7.88
N ALA A 60 5.59 4.56 -6.56
CA ALA A 60 6.28 3.46 -5.91
C ALA A 60 5.35 2.35 -5.38
N ILE A 61 4.02 2.51 -5.50
CA ILE A 61 3.08 1.40 -5.34
C ILE A 61 2.84 0.80 -6.72
N GLU A 62 3.20 -0.46 -6.91
CA GLU A 62 2.67 -1.21 -8.05
C GLU A 62 1.13 -1.20 -7.91
N PRO A 63 0.35 -0.80 -8.92
CA PRO A 63 -1.10 -0.49 -8.78
C PRO A 63 -2.00 -1.66 -8.39
N ASP A 64 -1.43 -2.82 -8.06
CA ASP A 64 -2.13 -4.11 -7.98
C ASP A 64 -3.09 -4.22 -6.79
N TRP A 65 -3.09 -3.25 -5.87
CA TRP A 65 -3.79 -3.33 -4.57
C TRP A 65 -4.55 -2.10 -4.11
N ILE A 66 -5.05 -1.26 -5.03
CA ILE A 66 -6.06 -0.26 -4.67
C ILE A 66 -7.41 -0.98 -4.61
N GLY A 67 -7.78 -1.49 -3.43
CA GLY A 67 -9.00 -2.27 -3.25
C GLY A 67 -10.09 -1.60 -2.42
N GLY A 68 -11.28 -1.48 -3.02
CA GLY A 68 -12.56 -1.47 -2.29
C GLY A 68 -13.09 -2.90 -2.13
N PRO A 69 -14.33 -3.12 -1.65
CA PRO A 69 -14.87 -4.43 -1.24
C PRO A 69 -14.94 -5.54 -2.31
N THR A 70 -14.38 -5.34 -3.50
CA THR A 70 -14.36 -6.28 -4.64
C THR A 70 -12.98 -6.53 -5.25
N ALA A 71 -11.87 -6.05 -4.69
CA ALA A 71 -10.52 -6.25 -5.25
C ALA A 71 -9.65 -7.13 -4.32
N GLY A 72 -8.93 -8.16 -4.75
CA GLY A 72 -8.81 -8.80 -6.05
C GLY A 72 -8.07 -10.14 -5.86
N THR A 73 -8.36 -11.11 -6.71
CA THR A 73 -7.42 -12.20 -7.01
C THR A 73 -6.23 -11.57 -7.73
N GLY A 74 -5.11 -11.40 -7.02
CA GLY A 74 -3.83 -11.04 -7.61
C GLY A 74 -3.51 -11.99 -8.75
N CYS A 75 -3.64 -11.48 -9.97
CA CYS A 75 -3.29 -12.19 -11.19
C CYS A 75 -2.10 -11.44 -11.77
N PRO A 76 -0.88 -11.99 -11.76
CA PRO A 76 0.27 -11.30 -12.29
C PRO A 76 0.09 -11.14 -13.80
N HIS A 77 0.23 -9.90 -14.31
CA HIS A 77 0.43 -9.69 -15.74
C HIS A 77 1.92 -9.94 -16.09
N PRO A 78 2.23 -10.27 -17.37
CA PRO A 78 3.49 -10.88 -17.81
C PRO A 78 4.74 -10.00 -17.64
#